data_AF-A0A401YF06-F1
#
_entry.id   AF-A0A401YF06-F1
#
_cell.length_a   1.000
_cell.length_b   1.000
_cell.length_c   1.000
_cell.angle_alpha   90.00
_cell.angle_beta   90.00
_cell.angle_gamma   90.00
#
_symmetry.space_group_name_H-M   'P 1'
#
loop_
_entity.id
_entity.type
_entity.pdbx_description
1 polymer ?
#
loop_
_entity_poly.entity_id
_entity_poly.type
_entity_poly.pdbx_seq_one_letter_code
_entity_poly.pdbx_strand_id
1 'polypeptide(L)'
;MRIPAHVRHETMPDGGVVVLDCADGQWYVFNSGARDFWQCWSSGRSLAQSVAAVAERHPDLPRERIIADGTALLRQLTALGLVEAEGEGRVGARSSARGWAARFGFAEAPSRAANPARSDGAGAVPGAATRARPMARRRAMARRRATSRRRAMSQRRPMGPRRSALGPRVALLGAALAVRLPFAVVHRAVRATRGRWASVPEDPRRAEECLAALRHIARRFPGRAACLELSLAAVLLSAAHRRRLDWCLGAAPDPFRFHAWVACDGAAVAGSLSGPEDDGDPPPYRAVLTV
;
A
#
# COMPACT_ATOMS: atom_id res chain seq x y z
N MET A 1 8.82 25.72 8.30
CA MET A 1 9.34 24.31 8.34
C MET A 1 9.27 23.70 6.96
N ARG A 2 10.14 22.72 6.63
CA ARG A 2 10.17 22.10 5.30
C ARG A 2 10.11 20.58 5.37
N ILE A 3 9.27 19.98 4.53
CA ILE A 3 9.26 18.52 4.32
C ILE A 3 10.29 18.19 3.21
N PRO A 4 11.27 17.30 3.47
CA PRO A 4 12.24 16.89 2.45
C PRO A 4 11.60 16.20 1.24
N ALA A 5 12.22 16.35 0.07
CA ALA A 5 11.68 15.81 -1.18
C ALA A 5 11.61 14.28 -1.25
N HIS A 6 12.38 13.57 -0.40
CA HIS A 6 12.34 12.12 -0.28
C HIS A 6 11.17 11.62 0.57
N VAL A 7 10.48 12.50 1.29
CA VAL A 7 9.32 12.13 2.10
C VAL A 7 8.06 12.26 1.26
N ARG A 8 7.27 11.19 1.22
CA ARG A 8 5.93 11.16 0.62
C ARG A 8 4.90 10.96 1.71
N HIS A 9 3.73 11.54 1.56
CA HIS A 9 2.66 11.36 2.52
C HIS A 9 1.31 11.42 1.83
N GLU A 10 0.31 10.82 2.46
CA GLU A 10 -1.07 10.83 2.01
C GLU A 10 -2.00 10.91 3.23
N THR A 11 -3.11 11.64 3.10
CA THR A 11 -4.15 11.70 4.13
C THR A 11 -5.24 10.69 3.81
N MET A 12 -5.49 9.80 4.76
CA MET A 12 -6.49 8.74 4.63
C MET A 12 -7.91 9.27 4.92
N PRO A 13 -8.98 8.57 4.45
CA PRO A 13 -10.37 8.99 4.66
C PRO A 13 -10.83 9.06 6.12
N ASP A 14 -10.29 8.22 7.00
CA ASP A 14 -10.48 8.28 8.46
C ASP A 14 -9.74 9.47 9.09
N GLY A 15 -9.01 10.22 8.26
CA GLY A 15 -8.17 11.31 8.65
C GLY A 15 -6.79 10.88 9.12
N GLY A 16 -6.40 9.61 9.13
CA GLY A 16 -5.03 9.22 9.43
C GLY A 16 -4.03 9.79 8.42
N VAL A 17 -2.77 10.01 8.81
CA VAL A 17 -1.71 10.37 7.85
C VAL A 17 -0.68 9.27 7.80
N VAL A 18 -0.37 8.84 6.58
CA VAL A 18 0.67 7.86 6.32
C VAL A 18 1.84 8.55 5.63
N VAL A 19 3.05 8.31 6.12
CA VAL A 19 4.29 8.89 5.60
C VAL A 19 5.22 7.77 5.17
N LEU A 20 5.83 7.91 3.99
CA LEU A 20 6.86 7.04 3.45
C LEU A 20 8.15 7.84 3.27
N ASP A 21 9.22 7.42 3.93
CA ASP A 21 10.57 7.88 3.63
C ASP A 21 11.14 7.09 2.43
N CYS A 22 11.31 7.74 1.28
CA CYS A 22 11.86 7.09 0.08
C CYS A 22 13.39 6.92 0.11
N ALA A 23 14.08 7.41 1.12
CA ALA A 23 15.52 7.20 1.29
C ALA A 23 15.83 5.80 1.82
N ASP A 24 14.99 5.28 2.72
CA ASP A 24 15.20 3.97 3.36
C ASP A 24 14.00 3.01 3.26
N GLY A 25 12.83 3.50 2.82
CA GLY A 25 11.62 2.73 2.63
C GLY A 25 10.77 2.57 3.90
N GLN A 26 11.04 3.34 4.96
CA GLN A 26 10.29 3.26 6.21
C GLN A 26 8.92 3.94 6.11
N TRP A 27 7.93 3.32 6.74
CA TRP A 27 6.56 3.80 6.83
C TRP A 27 6.25 4.28 8.24
N TYR A 28 5.54 5.40 8.33
CA TYR A 28 5.07 5.97 9.59
C TYR A 28 3.57 6.26 9.48
N VAL A 29 2.86 6.03 10.59
CA VAL A 29 1.43 6.34 10.71
C VAL A 29 1.28 7.33 11.85
N PHE A 30 0.58 8.42 11.58
CA PHE A 30 0.34 9.46 12.58
C PHE A 30 -1.06 9.31 13.18
N ASN A 31 -1.11 9.41 14.50
CA ASN A 31 -2.35 9.60 15.23
C ASN A 31 -2.94 10.99 14.95
N SER A 32 -4.15 11.24 15.47
CA SER A 32 -4.88 12.49 15.25
C SER A 32 -4.09 13.74 15.64
N GLY A 33 -3.44 13.73 16.82
CA GLY A 33 -2.63 14.86 17.28
C GLY A 33 -1.40 15.13 16.40
N ALA A 34 -0.65 14.07 16.06
CA ALA A 34 0.53 14.18 15.20
C ALA A 34 0.19 14.63 13.77
N ARG A 35 -0.94 14.16 13.23
CA ARG A 35 -1.49 14.66 11.96
C ARG A 35 -1.71 16.16 11.99
N ASP A 36 -2.32 16.66 13.05
CA ASP A 36 -2.75 18.05 13.13
C ASP A 36 -1.55 19.00 13.09
N PHE A 37 -0.42 18.59 13.69
CA PHE A 37 0.88 19.23 13.51
C PHE A 37 1.46 19.03 12.11
N TRP A 38 1.43 17.79 11.59
CA TRP A 38 1.95 17.48 10.26
C TRP A 38 1.30 18.33 9.15
N GLN A 39 -0.01 18.51 9.17
CA GLN A 39 -0.74 19.35 8.21
C GLN A 39 -0.29 20.82 8.23
N CYS A 40 0.04 21.33 9.42
CA CYS A 40 0.59 22.68 9.56
C CYS A 40 1.99 22.76 8.95
N TRP A 41 2.85 21.79 9.27
CA TRP A 41 4.24 21.75 8.81
C TRP A 41 4.38 21.47 7.33
N SER A 42 3.52 20.63 6.75
CA SER A 42 3.44 20.39 5.31
C SER A 42 3.04 21.62 4.53
N SER A 43 2.32 22.54 5.18
CA SER A 43 1.94 23.86 4.65
C SER A 43 2.99 24.94 4.93
N GLY A 44 4.17 24.57 5.44
CA GLY A 44 5.28 25.48 5.70
C GLY A 44 5.24 26.23 7.04
N ARG A 45 4.20 26.01 7.87
CA ARG A 45 4.02 26.78 9.12
C ARG A 45 5.14 26.52 10.14
N SER A 46 5.42 27.52 10.98
CA SER A 46 6.36 27.41 12.10
C SER A 46 5.76 26.63 13.28
N LEU A 47 6.58 26.28 14.28
CA LEU A 47 6.10 25.56 15.47
C LEU A 47 5.06 26.38 16.22
N ALA A 48 5.33 27.67 16.45
CA ALA A 48 4.41 28.57 17.14
C ALA A 48 3.06 28.71 16.43
N GLN A 49 3.08 28.86 15.10
CA GLN A 49 1.86 28.91 14.28
C GLN A 49 1.08 27.59 14.32
N SER A 50 1.80 26.46 14.35
CA SER A 50 1.19 25.14 14.41
C SER A 50 0.56 24.87 15.77
N VAL A 51 1.24 25.22 16.87
CA VAL A 51 0.69 25.15 18.23
C VAL A 51 -0.59 25.97 18.36
N ALA A 52 -0.61 27.21 17.85
CA ALA A 52 -1.81 28.04 17.88
C ALA A 52 -2.98 27.37 17.14
N ALA A 53 -2.74 26.89 15.92
CA ALA A 53 -3.75 26.21 15.11
C ALA A 53 -4.22 24.86 15.66
N VAL A 54 -3.39 24.16 16.44
CA VAL A 54 -3.77 22.93 17.13
C VAL A 54 -4.59 23.26 18.39
N ALA A 55 -4.20 24.28 19.16
CA ALA A 55 -4.94 24.73 20.34
C ALA A 55 -6.36 25.22 20.01
N GLU A 56 -6.54 25.87 18.85
CA GLU A 56 -7.87 26.25 18.36
C GLU A 56 -8.78 25.04 18.06
N ARG A 57 -8.20 23.91 17.65
CA ARG A 57 -8.95 22.68 17.32
C ARG A 57 -9.21 21.79 18.54
N HIS A 58 -8.40 21.92 19.59
CA HIS A 58 -8.47 21.13 20.82
C HIS A 58 -8.54 22.07 22.03
N PRO A 59 -9.65 22.81 22.21
CA PRO A 59 -9.79 23.82 23.26
C PRO A 59 -9.82 23.22 24.68
N ASP A 60 -10.05 21.92 24.79
CA ASP A 60 -10.06 21.13 26.01
C ASP A 60 -8.64 20.76 26.50
N LEU A 61 -7.62 20.86 25.64
CA LEU A 61 -6.24 20.55 25.99
C LEU A 61 -5.48 21.79 26.47
N PRO A 62 -4.75 21.73 27.60
CA PRO A 62 -3.90 22.83 28.05
C PRO A 62 -2.84 23.19 26.99
N ARG A 63 -2.67 24.49 26.73
CA ARG A 63 -1.75 24.99 25.70
C ARG A 63 -0.32 24.55 25.95
N GLU A 64 0.10 24.46 27.21
CA GLU A 64 1.43 24.01 27.63
C GLU A 64 1.68 22.57 27.19
N ARG A 65 0.66 21.71 27.27
CA ARG A 65 0.73 20.33 26.82
C ARG A 65 0.87 20.26 25.30
N ILE A 66 0.09 21.05 24.56
CA ILE A 66 0.19 21.13 23.10
C ILE A 66 1.59 21.60 22.66
N ILE A 67 2.16 22.58 23.36
CA ILE A 67 3.54 23.05 23.12
C ILE A 67 4.54 21.90 23.35
N ALA A 68 4.43 21.20 24.48
CA ALA A 68 5.33 20.11 24.84
C ALA A 68 5.27 18.97 23.81
N ASP A 69 4.06 18.52 23.46
CA ASP A 69 3.82 17.45 22.50
C ASP A 69 4.29 17.83 21.09
N GLY A 70 3.98 19.05 20.63
CA GLY A 70 4.45 19.57 19.34
C GLY A 70 5.97 19.68 19.25
N THR A 71 6.62 20.10 20.34
CA THR A 71 8.09 20.19 20.42
C THR A 71 8.75 18.81 20.46
N ALA A 72 8.17 17.85 21.18
CA ALA A 72 8.65 16.47 21.23
C ALA A 72 8.53 15.81 19.85
N LEU A 73 7.36 15.95 19.21
CA LEU A 73 7.11 15.42 17.88
C LEU A 73 8.05 16.02 16.84
N LEU A 74 8.23 17.34 16.83
CA LEU A 74 9.15 18.01 15.89
C LEU A 74 10.57 17.46 16.03
N ARG A 75 11.09 17.36 17.26
CA ARG A 75 12.41 16.79 17.50
C ARG A 75 12.54 15.36 16.98
N GLN A 76 11.52 14.53 17.20
CA GLN A 76 11.50 13.16 16.70
C GLN A 76 11.51 13.12 15.16
N LEU A 77 10.65 13.91 14.50
CA LEU A 77 10.61 13.95 13.03
C LEU A 77 11.89 14.51 12.42
N THR A 78 12.52 15.50 13.06
CA THR A 78 13.83 16.01 12.63
C THR A 78 14.93 14.97 12.81
N ALA A 79 14.95 14.24 13.93
CA ALA A 79 15.90 13.15 14.15
C ALA A 79 15.75 12.00 13.13
N LEU A 80 14.52 11.75 12.68
CA LEU A 80 14.22 10.80 11.61
C LEU A 80 14.50 11.37 10.20
N GLY A 81 14.80 12.66 10.06
CA GLY A 81 14.98 13.31 8.77
C GLY A 81 13.68 13.46 7.95
N LEU A 82 12.52 13.47 8.63
CA LEU A 82 11.20 13.63 8.04
C LEU A 82 10.77 15.11 7.95
N VAL A 83 11.35 15.99 8.77
CA VAL A 83 11.11 17.45 8.76
C VAL A 83 12.43 18.18 8.96
N GLU A 84 12.66 19.22 8.16
CA GLU A 84 13.76 20.17 8.30
C GLU A 84 13.25 21.46 8.98
N ALA A 85 13.87 21.83 10.11
CA ALA A 85 13.63 23.11 10.76
C ALA A 85 14.33 24.23 9.98
N GLU A 86 13.65 25.36 9.77
CA GLU A 86 14.28 26.53 9.13
C GLU A 86 15.35 27.11 10.06
N GLY A 87 16.60 27.15 9.59
CA GLY A 87 17.72 27.78 10.29
C GLY A 87 18.84 26.83 10.73
N GLU A 88 18.61 25.52 10.77
CA GLU A 88 19.68 24.55 11.01
C GLU A 88 20.31 24.13 9.68
N GLY A 89 21.45 24.75 9.37
CA GLY A 89 22.34 24.27 8.30
C GLY A 89 22.63 22.79 8.49
N ARG A 90 22.68 22.08 7.36
CA ARG A 90 22.82 20.63 7.18
C ARG A 90 23.88 19.96 8.10
N VAL A 91 23.60 19.73 9.38
CA VAL A 91 24.46 18.91 10.23
C VAL A 91 24.07 17.46 9.99
N GLY A 92 24.91 16.76 9.24
CA GLY A 92 24.75 15.34 8.95
C GLY A 92 24.81 14.51 10.21
N ALA A 93 23.66 14.04 10.68
CA ALA A 93 23.59 13.04 11.74
C ALA A 93 22.57 11.96 11.35
N ARG A 94 22.82 11.25 10.25
CA ARG A 94 22.20 9.93 9.99
C ARG A 94 23.10 8.84 10.56
N SER A 95 23.23 8.80 11.87
CA SER A 95 23.89 7.71 12.59
C SER A 95 23.44 7.68 14.05
N SER A 96 22.35 6.93 14.33
CA SER A 96 22.13 6.17 15.59
C SER A 96 20.67 5.77 15.87
N ALA A 97 19.69 6.10 15.02
CA ALA A 97 18.27 5.77 15.29
C ALA A 97 17.90 4.26 15.18
N ARG A 98 18.85 3.32 15.28
CA ARG A 98 18.56 1.87 15.34
C ARG A 98 18.25 1.35 16.75
N GLY A 99 18.32 2.20 17.78
CA GLY A 99 18.18 1.77 19.18
C GLY A 99 16.91 2.23 19.93
N TRP A 100 16.05 3.07 19.35
CA TRP A 100 15.04 3.81 20.14
C TRP A 100 13.58 3.36 19.98
N ALA A 101 13.26 2.55 18.96
CA ALA A 101 11.89 2.05 18.74
C ALA A 101 11.35 1.17 19.88
N ALA A 102 12.24 0.57 20.68
CA ALA A 102 11.87 -0.32 21.78
C ALA A 102 11.39 0.40 23.08
N ARG A 103 11.50 1.73 23.20
CA ARG A 103 11.29 2.43 24.48
C ARG A 103 10.00 3.25 24.60
N PHE A 104 9.27 3.48 23.50
CA PHE A 104 8.04 4.30 23.51
C PHE A 104 6.91 3.69 22.68
N GLY A 105 6.41 2.51 23.05
CA GLY A 105 5.04 2.07 22.75
C GLY A 105 4.55 2.08 21.30
N PHE A 106 5.44 2.18 20.30
CA PHE A 106 5.08 1.91 18.91
C PHE A 106 4.96 0.40 18.78
N ALA A 107 3.74 -0.10 18.56
CA ALA A 107 3.53 -1.51 18.30
C ALA A 107 4.27 -1.88 17.01
N GLU A 108 5.45 -2.47 17.17
CA GLU A 108 6.09 -3.29 16.16
C GLU A 108 5.07 -4.40 15.84
N ALA A 109 4.37 -4.27 14.70
CA ALA A 109 3.33 -5.23 14.33
C ALA A 109 3.96 -6.63 14.27
N PRO A 110 3.60 -7.57 15.16
CA PRO A 110 4.23 -8.87 15.16
C PRO A 110 3.76 -9.66 13.94
N SER A 111 4.69 -10.04 13.05
CA SER A 111 4.42 -10.93 11.91
C SER A 111 4.26 -12.40 12.34
N ARG A 112 3.43 -12.68 13.35
CA ARG A 112 3.11 -14.06 13.79
C ARG A 112 1.60 -14.25 13.85
N ALA A 113 1.03 -14.69 12.73
CA ALA A 113 -0.21 -15.43 12.76
C ALA A 113 0.08 -16.83 13.34
N ALA A 114 -0.14 -16.99 14.64
CA ALA A 114 -0.33 -18.28 15.28
C ALA A 114 -1.81 -18.40 15.63
N ASN A 115 -2.48 -19.33 14.96
CA ASN A 115 -3.89 -19.69 15.13
C ASN A 115 -4.01 -20.72 16.26
N PRO A 116 -4.93 -20.58 17.22
CA PRO A 116 -5.48 -21.72 17.91
C PRO A 116 -6.97 -21.94 17.58
N ALA A 117 -7.17 -23.14 17.04
CA ALA A 117 -8.33 -24.03 17.11
C ALA A 117 -9.60 -23.59 17.89
N ARG A 118 -10.73 -23.85 17.22
CA ARG A 118 -11.98 -24.50 17.69
C ARG A 118 -12.29 -24.48 19.19
N SER A 119 -13.50 -24.02 19.49
CA SER A 119 -14.42 -24.74 20.37
C SER A 119 -15.87 -24.56 19.92
N ASP A 120 -16.57 -25.70 19.87
CA ASP A 120 -18.00 -25.83 19.66
C ASP A 120 -18.83 -25.16 20.77
N GLY A 121 -20.07 -24.77 20.44
CA GLY A 121 -21.02 -24.24 21.42
C GLY A 121 -22.42 -24.12 20.82
N ALA A 122 -23.20 -25.18 20.99
CA ALA A 122 -24.61 -25.26 20.63
C ALA A 122 -25.47 -24.27 21.45
N GLY A 123 -26.53 -23.77 20.82
CA GLY A 123 -27.58 -22.98 21.48
C GLY A 123 -28.78 -22.79 20.55
N ALA A 124 -29.68 -23.76 20.56
CA ALA A 124 -31.03 -23.64 19.98
C ALA A 124 -31.95 -22.89 20.94
N VAL A 125 -32.98 -22.20 20.40
CA VAL A 125 -34.39 -22.14 20.87
C VAL A 125 -35.19 -21.19 19.92
N PRO A 126 -36.52 -21.38 19.77
CA PRO A 126 -37.22 -21.20 18.48
C PRO A 126 -38.26 -20.07 18.44
N GLY A 127 -38.75 -19.80 17.23
CA GLY A 127 -40.16 -19.44 17.00
C GLY A 127 -40.42 -18.03 16.48
N ALA A 128 -40.84 -17.92 15.22
CA ALA A 128 -42.07 -17.23 14.82
C ALA A 128 -42.22 -17.29 13.29
N ALA A 129 -43.35 -17.86 12.86
CA ALA A 129 -43.72 -18.07 11.48
C ALA A 129 -44.28 -16.79 10.84
N THR A 130 -43.82 -16.44 9.63
CA THR A 130 -44.60 -15.56 8.73
C THR A 130 -44.50 -16.01 7.28
N ARG A 131 -45.61 -16.59 6.81
CA ARG A 131 -46.22 -16.62 5.47
C ARG A 131 -45.34 -16.43 4.23
N ALA A 132 -45.27 -17.51 3.45
CA ALA A 132 -44.75 -17.59 2.09
C ALA A 132 -45.71 -17.03 1.03
N ARG A 133 -45.14 -16.38 -0.01
CA ARG A 133 -45.68 -16.25 -1.39
C ARG A 133 -44.50 -16.06 -2.39
N PRO A 134 -44.66 -16.33 -3.71
CA PRO A 134 -43.86 -17.36 -4.40
C PRO A 134 -42.63 -16.83 -5.19
N MET A 135 -41.43 -17.33 -4.84
CA MET A 135 -40.14 -17.03 -5.50
C MET A 135 -39.74 -17.98 -6.65
N ALA A 136 -40.68 -18.77 -7.19
CA ALA A 136 -40.33 -19.85 -8.13
C ALA A 136 -39.99 -19.37 -9.56
N ARG A 137 -40.39 -18.16 -9.98
CA ARG A 137 -40.18 -17.69 -11.38
C ARG A 137 -38.90 -16.87 -11.63
N ARG A 138 -38.24 -16.32 -10.60
CA ARG A 138 -37.00 -15.52 -10.78
C ARG A 138 -35.71 -16.36 -10.84
N ARG A 139 -35.71 -17.58 -10.29
CA ARG A 139 -34.52 -18.47 -10.28
C ARG A 139 -34.18 -19.08 -11.64
N ALA A 140 -35.15 -19.20 -12.55
CA ALA A 140 -34.94 -19.80 -13.88
C ALA A 140 -34.23 -18.86 -14.87
N MET A 141 -34.42 -17.55 -14.80
CA MET A 141 -33.73 -16.57 -15.67
C MET A 141 -32.30 -16.26 -15.20
N ALA A 142 -32.05 -16.24 -13.88
CA ALA A 142 -30.70 -16.02 -13.34
C ALA A 142 -29.72 -17.14 -13.74
N ARG A 143 -30.21 -18.40 -13.83
CA ARG A 143 -29.40 -19.54 -14.27
C ARG A 143 -29.04 -19.51 -15.76
N ARG A 144 -29.87 -18.91 -16.63
CA ARG A 144 -29.58 -18.79 -18.08
C ARG A 144 -28.58 -17.67 -18.42
N ARG A 145 -28.49 -16.61 -17.60
CA ARG A 145 -27.46 -15.55 -17.76
C ARG A 145 -26.09 -15.94 -17.18
N ALA A 146 -26.07 -16.80 -16.16
CA ALA A 146 -24.82 -17.32 -15.58
C ALA A 146 -24.10 -18.31 -16.52
N THR A 147 -24.85 -19.11 -17.29
CA THR A 147 -24.27 -20.06 -18.24
C THR A 147 -23.80 -19.40 -19.54
N SER A 148 -24.44 -18.31 -20.01
CA SER A 148 -23.95 -17.56 -21.18
C SER A 148 -22.67 -16.77 -20.90
N ARG A 149 -22.51 -16.19 -19.70
CA ARG A 149 -21.24 -15.57 -19.28
C ARG A 149 -20.10 -16.57 -19.09
N ARG A 150 -20.38 -17.76 -18.54
CA ARG A 150 -19.37 -18.84 -18.45
C ARG A 150 -18.93 -19.37 -19.82
N ARG A 151 -19.85 -19.46 -20.80
CA ARG A 151 -19.50 -19.85 -22.17
C ARG A 151 -18.70 -18.78 -22.93
N ALA A 152 -18.99 -17.50 -22.68
CA ALA A 152 -18.23 -16.38 -23.27
C ALA A 152 -16.81 -16.23 -22.68
N MET A 153 -16.61 -16.56 -21.39
CA MET A 153 -15.26 -16.62 -20.78
C MET A 153 -14.46 -17.86 -21.20
N SER A 154 -15.11 -18.99 -21.49
CA SER A 154 -14.45 -20.24 -21.88
C SER A 154 -13.95 -20.28 -23.33
N GLN A 155 -14.28 -19.27 -24.17
CA GLN A 155 -13.95 -19.27 -25.60
C GLN A 155 -12.88 -18.23 -26.00
N ARG A 156 -12.13 -17.66 -25.06
CA ARG A 156 -10.92 -16.90 -25.43
C ARG A 156 -9.77 -17.88 -25.61
N ARG A 157 -9.52 -18.19 -26.89
CA ARG A 157 -8.37 -18.96 -27.36
C ARG A 157 -7.08 -18.45 -26.67
N PRO A 158 -6.29 -19.32 -26.02
CA PRO A 158 -4.98 -18.92 -25.53
C PRO A 158 -4.14 -18.47 -26.73
N MET A 159 -3.67 -17.23 -26.69
CA MET A 159 -2.71 -16.76 -27.68
C MET A 159 -1.50 -17.71 -27.71
N GLY A 160 -1.01 -17.95 -28.92
CA GLY A 160 -0.10 -19.04 -29.25
C GLY A 160 1.19 -19.11 -28.41
N PRO A 161 1.77 -20.31 -28.30
CA PRO A 161 2.94 -20.60 -27.48
C PRO A 161 4.21 -20.10 -28.17
N ARG A 162 5.14 -19.53 -27.37
CA ARG A 162 6.58 -19.25 -27.62
C ARG A 162 7.07 -17.84 -27.27
N ARG A 163 6.30 -17.04 -26.51
CA ARG A 163 6.96 -16.07 -25.62
C ARG A 163 7.47 -16.84 -24.41
N SER A 164 8.78 -17.09 -24.39
CA SER A 164 9.48 -17.98 -23.47
C SER A 164 8.95 -17.84 -22.03
N ALA A 165 8.49 -18.96 -21.45
CA ALA A 165 8.06 -19.04 -20.05
C ALA A 165 9.14 -18.59 -19.03
N LEU A 166 10.37 -18.37 -19.51
CA LEU A 166 11.47 -17.77 -18.76
C LEU A 166 11.19 -16.32 -18.36
N GLY A 167 10.49 -15.52 -19.18
CA GLY A 167 10.33 -14.08 -18.95
C GLY A 167 9.80 -13.74 -17.55
N PRO A 168 8.63 -14.23 -17.14
CA PRO A 168 8.09 -13.91 -15.82
C PRO A 168 8.88 -14.57 -14.67
N ARG A 169 9.59 -15.69 -14.90
CA ARG A 169 10.48 -16.30 -13.90
C ARG A 169 11.69 -15.42 -13.62
N VAL A 170 12.34 -14.93 -14.67
CA VAL A 170 13.47 -14.01 -14.58
C VAL A 170 13.02 -12.70 -13.93
N ALA A 171 11.85 -12.17 -14.32
CA ALA A 171 11.30 -10.96 -13.71
C ALA A 171 11.03 -11.13 -12.21
N LEU A 172 10.44 -12.26 -11.79
CA LEU A 172 10.17 -12.55 -10.38
C LEU A 172 11.47 -12.73 -9.58
N LEU A 173 12.45 -13.45 -10.12
CA LEU A 173 13.75 -13.59 -9.48
C LEU A 173 14.47 -12.24 -9.35
N GLY A 174 14.44 -11.43 -10.41
CA GLY A 174 14.97 -10.07 -10.40
C GLY A 174 14.31 -9.19 -9.35
N ALA A 175 12.98 -9.25 -9.22
CA ALA A 175 12.24 -8.54 -8.20
C ALA A 175 12.60 -9.02 -6.77
N ALA A 176 12.67 -10.34 -6.56
CA ALA A 176 13.03 -10.92 -5.27
C ALA A 176 14.44 -10.51 -4.82
N LEU A 177 15.40 -10.43 -5.76
CA LEU A 177 16.74 -9.92 -5.50
C LEU A 177 16.72 -8.40 -5.25
N ALA A 178 15.97 -7.64 -6.04
CA ALA A 178 15.85 -6.20 -5.89
C ALA A 178 15.29 -5.79 -4.53
N VAL A 179 14.31 -6.51 -3.98
CA VAL A 179 13.75 -6.25 -2.63
C VAL A 179 14.80 -6.44 -1.52
N ARG A 180 15.94 -7.09 -1.78
CA ARG A 180 17.06 -7.19 -0.83
C ARG A 180 18.03 -6.02 -0.90
N LEU A 181 17.87 -5.12 -1.87
CA LEU A 181 18.66 -3.90 -1.98
C LEU A 181 18.02 -2.78 -1.16
N PRO A 182 18.78 -1.74 -0.77
CA PRO A 182 18.22 -0.56 -0.13
C PRO A 182 17.10 0.05 -0.98
N PHE A 183 16.00 0.47 -0.35
CA PHE A 183 14.81 0.97 -1.05
C PHE A 183 15.14 2.09 -2.04
N ALA A 184 16.02 3.03 -1.68
CA ALA A 184 16.45 4.10 -2.58
C ALA A 184 17.07 3.59 -3.89
N VAL A 185 17.76 2.45 -3.88
CA VAL A 185 18.35 1.84 -5.08
C VAL A 185 17.23 1.31 -5.98
N VAL A 186 16.29 0.55 -5.41
CA VAL A 186 15.13 0.01 -6.15
C VAL A 186 14.28 1.13 -6.71
N HIS A 187 13.95 2.13 -5.90
CA HIS A 187 13.16 3.29 -6.29
C HIS A 187 13.81 4.08 -7.44
N ARG A 188 15.13 4.35 -7.34
CA ARG A 188 15.87 5.00 -8.43
C ARG A 188 15.90 4.16 -9.69
N ALA A 189 16.09 2.84 -9.57
CA ALA A 189 16.10 1.92 -10.70
C ALA A 189 14.73 1.93 -11.41
N VAL A 190 13.62 1.75 -10.69
CA VAL A 190 12.27 1.79 -11.27
C VAL A 190 12.00 3.12 -11.96
N ARG A 191 12.34 4.25 -11.31
CA ARG A 191 12.19 5.58 -11.91
C ARG A 191 13.03 5.75 -13.19
N ALA A 192 14.27 5.25 -13.19
CA ALA A 192 15.15 5.30 -14.35
C ALA A 192 14.65 4.41 -15.49
N THR A 193 14.21 3.19 -15.18
CA THR A 193 13.61 2.26 -16.15
C THR A 193 12.37 2.87 -16.81
N ARG A 194 11.50 3.52 -16.02
CA ARG A 194 10.36 4.26 -16.53
C ARG A 194 10.77 5.38 -17.48
N GLY A 195 11.70 6.24 -17.07
CA GLY A 195 12.09 7.42 -17.84
C GLY A 195 12.91 7.12 -19.09
N ARG A 196 13.64 5.99 -19.12
CA ARG A 196 14.60 5.69 -20.20
C ARG A 196 14.15 4.57 -21.15
N TRP A 197 13.43 3.57 -20.66
CA TRP A 197 13.19 2.34 -21.42
C TRP A 197 11.70 2.08 -21.70
N ALA A 198 10.82 2.43 -20.77
CA ALA A 198 9.39 2.21 -20.87
C ALA A 198 8.65 3.43 -21.44
N SER A 199 8.66 3.58 -22.76
CA SER A 199 8.08 4.76 -23.43
C SER A 199 6.58 4.60 -23.74
N VAL A 200 6.11 3.38 -23.99
CA VAL A 200 4.73 3.13 -24.45
C VAL A 200 3.83 2.74 -23.28
N PRO A 201 2.63 3.34 -23.10
CA PRO A 201 1.69 2.88 -22.08
C PRO A 201 1.38 1.37 -22.20
N GLU A 202 1.24 0.70 -21.05
CA GLU A 202 0.79 -0.70 -20.99
C GLU A 202 -0.73 -0.79 -21.11
N ASP A 203 -1.20 -1.80 -21.84
CA ASP A 203 -2.63 -2.14 -21.90
C ASP A 203 -3.07 -2.82 -20.58
N PRO A 204 -4.12 -2.32 -19.90
CA PRO A 204 -4.61 -2.90 -18.65
C PRO A 204 -4.84 -4.42 -18.72
N ARG A 205 -5.40 -4.93 -19.82
CA ARG A 205 -5.65 -6.38 -19.98
C ARG A 205 -4.36 -7.18 -20.02
N ARG A 206 -3.34 -6.66 -20.69
CA ARG A 206 -2.03 -7.28 -20.75
C ARG A 206 -1.33 -7.25 -19.39
N ALA A 207 -1.46 -6.15 -18.65
CA ALA A 207 -0.95 -6.06 -17.29
C ALA A 207 -1.61 -7.10 -16.36
N GLU A 208 -2.93 -7.32 -16.49
CA GLU A 208 -3.66 -8.37 -15.77
C GLU A 208 -3.14 -9.78 -16.14
N GLU A 209 -2.96 -10.08 -17.43
CA GLU A 209 -2.40 -11.35 -17.90
C GLU A 209 -0.98 -11.58 -17.36
N CYS A 210 -0.14 -10.53 -17.36
CA CYS A 210 1.19 -10.56 -16.78
C CYS A 210 1.16 -10.87 -15.28
N LEU A 211 0.31 -10.20 -14.51
CA LEU A 211 0.14 -10.46 -13.07
C LEU A 211 -0.38 -11.88 -12.81
N ALA A 212 -1.34 -12.37 -13.60
CA ALA A 212 -1.84 -13.74 -13.49
C ALA A 212 -0.72 -14.77 -13.74
N ALA A 213 0.13 -14.54 -14.74
CA ALA A 213 1.29 -15.39 -15.00
C ALA A 213 2.32 -15.35 -13.85
N LEU A 214 2.61 -14.16 -13.32
CA LEU A 214 3.52 -13.99 -12.18
C LEU A 214 2.99 -14.70 -10.93
N ARG A 215 1.71 -14.54 -10.59
CA ARG A 215 1.07 -15.29 -9.49
C ARG A 215 1.14 -16.79 -9.69
N HIS A 216 0.91 -17.27 -10.92
CA HIS A 216 1.03 -18.69 -11.22
C HIS A 216 2.44 -19.23 -10.95
N ILE A 217 3.48 -18.45 -11.28
CA ILE A 217 4.88 -18.82 -11.05
C ILE A 217 5.25 -18.68 -9.57
N ALA A 218 4.79 -17.63 -8.91
CA ALA A 218 5.01 -17.37 -7.48
C ALA A 218 4.55 -18.54 -6.60
N ARG A 219 3.47 -19.25 -6.97
CA ARG A 219 3.02 -20.46 -6.26
C ARG A 219 4.06 -21.59 -6.21
N ARG A 220 5.07 -21.57 -7.07
CA ARG A 220 6.16 -22.55 -7.12
C ARG A 220 7.51 -21.94 -6.72
N PHE A 221 7.52 -20.68 -6.31
CA PHE A 221 8.75 -20.00 -5.91
C PHE A 221 9.15 -20.47 -4.51
N PRO A 222 10.42 -20.82 -4.26
CA PRO A 222 10.89 -21.19 -2.93
C PRO A 222 10.95 -19.93 -2.03
N GLY A 223 9.81 -19.57 -1.46
CA GLY A 223 9.63 -18.37 -0.63
C GLY A 223 8.22 -17.77 -0.76
N ARG A 224 7.95 -16.72 0.00
CA ARG A 224 6.73 -15.91 -0.19
C ARG A 224 7.04 -14.81 -1.19
N ALA A 225 6.35 -14.82 -2.34
CA ALA A 225 6.28 -13.63 -3.18
C ALA A 225 5.05 -12.84 -2.72
N ALA A 226 5.28 -11.74 -2.02
CA ALA A 226 4.23 -10.86 -1.56
C ALA A 226 3.89 -9.83 -2.63
N CYS A 227 3.02 -8.90 -2.28
CA CYS A 227 2.52 -7.85 -3.17
C CYS A 227 3.66 -6.97 -3.72
N LEU A 228 4.72 -6.76 -2.94
CA LEU A 228 5.88 -5.97 -3.33
C LEU A 228 6.67 -6.65 -4.45
N GLU A 229 7.01 -7.94 -4.30
CA GLU A 229 7.74 -8.70 -5.32
C GLU A 229 6.91 -8.86 -6.60
N LEU A 230 5.61 -9.13 -6.47
CA LEU A 230 4.72 -9.32 -7.62
C LEU A 230 4.53 -8.04 -8.43
N SER A 231 4.30 -6.90 -7.75
CA SER A 231 4.15 -5.60 -8.43
C SER A 231 5.45 -5.17 -9.09
N LEU A 232 6.60 -5.31 -8.41
CA LEU A 232 7.91 -4.99 -8.99
C LEU A 232 8.25 -5.91 -10.16
N ALA A 233 7.96 -7.21 -10.07
CA ALA A 233 8.16 -8.14 -11.18
C ALA A 233 7.31 -7.79 -12.40
N ALA A 234 6.08 -7.31 -12.20
CA ALA A 234 5.24 -6.84 -13.30
C ALA A 234 5.85 -5.60 -13.98
N VAL A 235 6.35 -4.64 -13.21
CA VAL A 235 7.05 -3.45 -13.73
C VAL A 235 8.29 -3.86 -14.55
N LEU A 236 9.12 -4.76 -14.02
CA LEU A 236 10.32 -5.25 -14.72
C LEU A 236 9.98 -5.99 -16.02
N LEU A 237 8.95 -6.86 -15.98
CA LEU A 237 8.50 -7.61 -17.15
C LEU A 237 7.95 -6.68 -18.24
N SER A 238 7.14 -5.70 -17.87
CA SER A 238 6.60 -4.70 -18.81
C SER A 238 7.70 -3.79 -19.36
N ALA A 239 8.65 -3.37 -18.52
CA ALA A 239 9.81 -2.61 -18.97
C ALA A 239 10.68 -3.39 -19.98
N ALA A 240 10.85 -4.70 -19.80
CA ALA A 240 11.53 -5.56 -20.78
C ALA A 240 10.79 -5.62 -22.13
N HIS A 241 9.48 -5.35 -22.13
CA HIS A 241 8.66 -5.17 -23.33
C HIS A 241 8.56 -3.70 -23.79
N ARG A 242 9.35 -2.79 -23.22
CA ARG A 242 9.33 -1.33 -23.45
C ARG A 242 7.96 -0.70 -23.16
N ARG A 243 7.20 -1.30 -22.25
CA ARG A 243 5.88 -0.85 -21.81
C ARG A 243 5.95 -0.24 -20.42
N ARG A 244 5.14 0.79 -20.19
CA ARG A 244 5.09 1.58 -18.96
C ARG A 244 3.93 1.16 -18.08
N LEU A 245 4.27 0.75 -16.87
CA LEU A 245 3.35 0.52 -15.77
C LEU A 245 3.75 1.43 -14.62
N ASP A 246 2.74 1.99 -13.96
CA ASP A 246 2.93 2.77 -12.76
C ASP A 246 3.15 1.81 -11.59
N TRP A 247 4.24 1.99 -10.85
CA TRP A 247 4.47 1.23 -9.62
C TRP A 247 3.93 2.01 -8.43
N CYS A 248 2.96 1.44 -7.73
CA CYS A 248 2.26 2.11 -6.64
C CYS A 248 2.57 1.43 -5.31
N LEU A 249 2.91 2.24 -4.30
CA LEU A 249 2.99 1.83 -2.91
C LEU A 249 2.02 2.68 -2.10
N GLY A 250 1.27 2.06 -1.20
CA GLY A 250 0.22 2.75 -0.47
C GLY A 250 -0.26 2.02 0.76
N ALA A 251 -1.31 2.57 1.37
CA ALA A 251 -1.89 2.07 2.60
C ALA A 251 -3.43 2.11 2.57
N ALA A 252 -4.05 1.26 3.37
CA ALA A 252 -5.46 1.34 3.75
C ALA A 252 -5.56 1.69 5.25
N PRO A 253 -6.54 2.49 5.68
CA PRO A 253 -6.61 3.03 7.05
C PRO A 253 -7.05 2.04 8.14
N ASP A 254 -7.91 1.07 7.82
CA ASP A 254 -8.55 0.23 8.85
C ASP A 254 -8.66 -1.26 8.47
N PRO A 255 -7.93 -2.16 9.16
CA PRO A 255 -6.73 -1.86 9.94
C PRO A 255 -5.63 -1.31 9.01
N PHE A 256 -4.64 -0.59 9.56
CA PHE A 256 -3.52 -0.09 8.75
C PHE A 256 -2.80 -1.24 8.02
N ARG A 257 -2.98 -1.29 6.70
CA ARG A 257 -2.35 -2.30 5.82
C ARG A 257 -1.57 -1.59 4.73
N PHE A 258 -0.29 -1.95 4.61
CA PHE A 258 0.54 -1.48 3.51
C PHE A 258 0.42 -2.44 2.31
N HIS A 259 0.38 -1.88 1.11
CA HIS A 259 0.23 -2.66 -0.10
C HIS A 259 1.03 -2.07 -1.24
N ALA A 260 1.42 -2.95 -2.16
CA ALA A 260 2.15 -2.59 -3.37
C ALA A 260 1.41 -3.18 -4.56
N TRP A 261 1.12 -2.35 -5.55
CA TRP A 261 0.36 -2.74 -6.73
C TRP A 261 0.90 -2.01 -7.96
N VAL A 262 0.24 -2.26 -9.08
CA VAL A 262 0.57 -1.59 -10.33
C VAL A 262 -0.67 -0.97 -10.95
N ALA A 263 -0.48 0.16 -11.62
CA ALA A 263 -1.55 0.90 -12.28
C ALA A 263 -1.22 1.18 -13.74
N CYS A 264 -2.26 1.31 -14.54
CA CYS A 264 -2.22 1.78 -15.91
C CYS A 264 -2.96 3.11 -15.97
N ASP A 265 -2.26 4.18 -16.33
CA ASP A 265 -2.81 5.54 -16.44
C ASP A 265 -3.60 5.96 -15.18
N GLY A 266 -3.01 5.71 -14.00
CA GLY A 266 -3.60 6.05 -12.70
C GLY A 266 -4.70 5.10 -12.20
N ALA A 267 -5.16 4.15 -13.02
CA ALA A 267 -6.12 3.13 -12.60
C ALA A 267 -5.40 1.85 -12.18
N ALA A 268 -5.69 1.36 -10.97
CA ALA A 268 -5.11 0.10 -10.49
C ALA A 268 -5.51 -1.07 -11.40
N VAL A 269 -4.53 -1.90 -11.75
CA VAL A 269 -4.76 -3.08 -12.60
C VAL A 269 -5.56 -4.12 -11.83
N ALA A 270 -6.56 -4.75 -12.46
CA ALA A 270 -7.45 -5.67 -11.76
C ALA A 270 -6.69 -6.82 -11.10
N GLY A 271 -7.13 -7.18 -9.90
CA GLY A 271 -6.51 -8.19 -9.06
C GLY A 271 -5.16 -7.77 -8.46
N SER A 272 -4.53 -6.65 -8.86
CA SER A 272 -3.31 -6.14 -8.21
C SER A 272 -3.56 -5.61 -6.79
N LEU A 273 -4.80 -5.17 -6.50
CA LEU A 273 -5.25 -4.70 -5.19
C LEU A 273 -5.76 -5.81 -4.26
N SER A 274 -6.11 -6.97 -4.81
CA SER A 274 -6.64 -8.09 -4.04
C SER A 274 -5.48 -8.87 -3.40
N GLY A 275 -5.42 -8.87 -2.08
CA GLY A 275 -4.61 -9.84 -1.34
C GLY A 275 -5.11 -11.27 -1.61
N PRO A 276 -4.28 -12.31 -1.38
CA PRO A 276 -4.67 -13.69 -1.65
C PRO A 276 -5.84 -14.24 -0.80
N GLU A 277 -6.35 -13.48 0.18
CA GLU A 277 -7.31 -13.98 1.19
C GLU A 277 -8.54 -13.08 1.42
N ASP A 278 -8.75 -12.03 0.61
CA ASP A 278 -9.89 -11.11 0.83
C ASP A 278 -11.04 -11.42 -0.15
N ASP A 279 -12.06 -12.15 0.34
CA ASP A 279 -13.34 -12.40 -0.36
C ASP A 279 -14.31 -11.18 -0.31
N GLY A 280 -13.86 -10.06 0.27
CA GLY A 280 -14.59 -8.79 0.34
C GLY A 280 -14.24 -7.78 -0.76
N ASP A 281 -14.96 -6.64 -0.79
CA ASP A 281 -14.54 -5.49 -1.58
C ASP A 281 -13.13 -5.07 -1.12
N PRO A 282 -12.16 -4.91 -2.04
CA PRO A 282 -10.80 -4.56 -1.65
C PRO A 282 -10.81 -3.25 -0.86
N PRO A 283 -10.09 -3.17 0.27
CA PRO A 283 -10.04 -1.94 1.04
C PRO A 283 -9.53 -0.80 0.15
N PRO A 284 -9.99 0.44 0.36
CA PRO A 284 -9.69 1.58 -0.51
C PRO A 284 -8.24 2.03 -0.29
N TYR A 285 -7.28 1.27 -0.84
CA TYR A 285 -5.87 1.63 -0.81
C TYR A 285 -5.65 2.98 -1.49
N ARG A 286 -4.88 3.85 -0.82
CA ARG A 286 -4.45 5.14 -1.35
C ARG A 286 -2.96 5.08 -1.64
N ALA A 287 -2.58 5.47 -2.85
CA ALA A 287 -1.17 5.53 -3.25
C ALA A 287 -0.48 6.67 -2.49
N VAL A 288 0.58 6.35 -1.76
CA VAL A 288 1.48 7.33 -1.14
C VAL A 288 2.65 7.63 -2.08
N LEU A 289 3.09 6.63 -2.85
CA LEU A 289 4.10 6.76 -3.89
C LEU A 289 3.59 6.10 -5.17
N THR A 290 3.70 6.84 -6.28
CA THR A 290 3.52 6.34 -7.64
C THR A 290 4.76 6.70 -8.45
N VAL A 291 5.35 5.72 -9.13
CA VAL A 291 6.55 5.90 -9.95
C VAL A 291 6.24 5.62 -11.41
#